data_AF-A0A1I2LEY9-F1
#
_entry.id   AF-A0A1I2LEY9-F1
#
_cell.length_a   1.000
_cell.length_b   1.000
_cell.length_c   1.000
_cell.angle_alpha   90.00
_cell.angle_beta   90.00
_cell.angle_gamma   90.00
#
_symmetry.space_group_name_H-M   'P 1'
#
loop_
_entity.id
_entity.type
_entity.pdbx_description
1 polymer ?
#
loop_
_entity_poly.entity_id
_entity_poly.type
_entity_poly.pdbx_seq_one_letter_code
_entity_poly.pdbx_strand_id
1 'polypeptide(L)'
;MGWTAAQTTAVLVPVIAIVGAVLTALLTYALNQRAARRERRARAFGEALSVIEDYAEMPYRIRRRTGSVDGRQQLTEEVSRIYSRLAFHQALLDIEAPAVAAAYRHLANEAKSEVGEQMKAAWQKPLRTSDAEMNLEKHYDRSRVDTARDRCVLTMRAALGRGAFPAPARQIRRGG
;
A
#
# COMPACT_ATOMS: atom_id res chain seq x y z
N MET A 1 -21.13 52.31 -37.95
CA MET A 1 -19.87 51.63 -38.35
C MET A 1 -19.94 50.18 -37.88
N GLY A 2 -20.29 49.26 -38.77
CA GLY A 2 -20.33 47.83 -38.47
C GLY A 2 -18.93 47.22 -38.62
N TRP A 3 -18.62 46.22 -37.80
CA TRP A 3 -17.39 45.44 -37.96
C TRP A 3 -17.40 44.70 -39.29
N THR A 4 -16.26 44.67 -39.99
CA THR A 4 -16.12 43.81 -41.18
C THR A 4 -15.96 42.35 -40.76
N ALA A 5 -16.41 41.41 -41.59
CA ALA A 5 -16.24 39.97 -41.31
C ALA A 5 -14.77 39.59 -41.07
N ALA A 6 -13.82 40.28 -41.73
CA ALA A 6 -12.39 40.10 -41.53
C ALA A 6 -11.93 40.54 -40.13
N GLN A 7 -12.41 41.68 -39.63
CA GLN A 7 -12.08 42.16 -38.28
C GLN A 7 -12.68 41.27 -37.18
N THR A 8 -13.92 40.82 -37.37
CA THR A 8 -14.59 39.88 -36.45
C THR A 8 -13.82 38.57 -36.35
N THR A 9 -13.38 38.01 -37.49
CA THR A 9 -12.60 36.77 -37.55
C THR A 9 -11.22 36.92 -36.90
N ALA A 10 -10.54 38.05 -37.17
CA ALA A 10 -9.21 38.34 -36.64
C ALA A 10 -9.16 38.42 -35.11
N VAL A 11 -10.27 38.74 -34.44
CA VAL A 11 -10.36 38.81 -32.97
C VAL A 11 -10.95 37.53 -32.36
N LEU A 12 -12.02 36.98 -32.93
CA LEU A 12 -12.69 35.82 -32.35
C LEU A 12 -11.82 34.56 -32.35
N VAL A 13 -11.10 34.30 -33.44
CA VAL A 13 -10.24 33.11 -33.56
C VAL A 13 -9.16 33.07 -32.47
N PRO A 14 -8.34 34.11 -32.25
CA PRO A 14 -7.33 34.07 -31.20
C PRO A 14 -7.95 34.05 -29.80
N VAL A 15 -9.08 34.73 -29.57
CA VAL A 15 -9.78 34.67 -28.27
C VAL A 15 -10.24 33.24 -27.96
N ILE A 16 -10.87 32.57 -28.92
CA ILE A 16 -11.29 31.16 -28.77
C ILE A 16 -10.08 30.26 -28.54
N ALA A 17 -8.99 30.47 -29.28
CA ALA A 17 -7.76 29.70 -29.12
C ALA A 17 -7.15 29.87 -27.71
N ILE A 18 -7.08 31.10 -27.20
CA ILE A 18 -6.57 31.42 -25.85
C ILE A 18 -7.46 30.77 -24.79
N VAL A 19 -8.78 30.95 -24.87
CA VAL A 19 -9.71 30.34 -23.90
C VAL A 19 -9.61 28.81 -23.94
N GLY A 20 -9.56 28.21 -25.14
CA GLY A 20 -9.37 26.78 -25.31
C GLY A 20 -8.07 26.27 -24.70
N ALA A 21 -6.96 26.99 -24.91
CA ALA A 21 -5.66 26.65 -24.34
C ALA A 21 -5.68 26.74 -22.80
N VAL A 22 -6.25 27.79 -22.23
CA VAL A 22 -6.37 27.97 -20.77
C VAL A 22 -7.22 26.86 -20.16
N LEU A 23 -8.37 26.54 -20.74
CA LEU A 23 -9.24 25.46 -20.24
C LEU A 23 -8.54 24.10 -20.29
N THR A 24 -7.83 23.81 -21.38
CA THR A 24 -7.07 22.57 -21.54
C THR A 24 -5.94 22.46 -20.53
N ALA A 25 -5.20 23.55 -20.30
CA ALA A 25 -4.13 23.61 -19.31
C ALA A 25 -4.66 23.38 -17.89
N LEU A 26 -5.78 24.02 -17.53
CA LEU A 26 -6.42 23.84 -16.22
C LEU A 26 -6.91 22.41 -16.01
N LEU A 27 -7.56 21.81 -17.02
CA LEU A 27 -8.01 20.43 -16.95
C LEU A 27 -6.83 19.46 -16.79
N THR A 28 -5.80 19.62 -17.61
CA THR A 28 -4.58 18.81 -17.56
C THR A 28 -3.90 18.92 -16.20
N TYR A 29 -3.76 20.14 -15.67
CA TYR A 29 -3.19 20.37 -14.35
C TYR A 29 -4.01 19.68 -13.25
N ALA A 30 -5.34 19.82 -13.27
CA ALA A 30 -6.22 19.19 -12.28
C ALA A 30 -6.13 17.66 -12.32
N LEU A 31 -6.10 17.06 -13.51
CA LEU A 31 -5.95 15.61 -13.70
C LEU A 31 -4.58 15.12 -13.21
N ASN A 32 -3.50 15.82 -13.59
CA ASN A 32 -2.15 15.47 -13.15
C ASN A 32 -2.00 15.58 -11.64
N GLN A 33 -2.55 16.63 -11.03
CA GLN A 33 -2.46 16.81 -9.58
C GLN A 33 -3.25 15.75 -8.82
N ARG A 34 -4.40 15.32 -9.37
CA ARG A 34 -5.17 14.20 -8.81
C ARG A 34 -4.43 12.87 -8.94
N ALA A 35 -3.83 12.60 -10.10
CA ALA A 35 -3.01 11.41 -10.33
C ALA A 35 -1.82 11.36 -9.38
N ALA A 36 -1.09 12.47 -9.24
CA ALA A 36 0.06 12.58 -8.34
C ALA A 36 -0.32 12.36 -6.86
N ARG A 37 -1.46 12.89 -6.40
CA ARG A 37 -1.96 12.63 -5.05
C ARG A 37 -2.30 11.15 -4.83
N ARG A 38 -2.92 10.51 -5.83
CA ARG A 38 -3.29 9.09 -5.77
C ARG A 38 -2.04 8.20 -5.75
N GLU A 39 -1.04 8.49 -6.57
CA GLU A 39 0.22 7.76 -6.61
C GLU A 39 0.98 7.86 -5.28
N ARG A 40 1.12 9.08 -4.73
CA ARG A 40 1.75 9.28 -3.41
C ARG A 40 1.08 8.46 -2.31
N ARG A 41 -0.26 8.47 -2.27
CA ARG A 41 -1.02 7.65 -1.31
C ARG A 41 -0.86 6.16 -1.55
N ALA A 42 -0.92 5.71 -2.80
CA ALA A 42 -0.75 4.30 -3.13
C ALA A 42 0.62 3.78 -2.70
N ARG A 43 1.66 4.59 -2.89
CA ARG A 43 3.01 4.30 -2.42
C ARG A 43 3.08 4.24 -0.89
N ALA A 44 2.57 5.24 -0.18
CA ALA A 44 2.55 5.24 1.28
C ALA A 44 1.80 4.03 1.86
N PHE A 45 0.69 3.62 1.23
CA PHE A 45 -0.07 2.43 1.61
C PHE A 45 0.72 1.14 1.38
N GLY A 46 1.40 1.04 0.23
CA GLY A 46 2.27 -0.10 -0.07
C GLY A 46 3.44 -0.22 0.90
N GLU A 47 4.08 0.90 1.23
CA GLU A 47 5.17 0.97 2.21
C GLU A 47 4.68 0.58 3.61
N ALA A 48 3.48 1.00 4.02
CA ALA A 48 2.90 0.58 5.30
C ALA A 48 2.65 -0.94 5.36
N LEU A 49 2.13 -1.53 4.26
CA LEU A 49 1.90 -2.97 4.18
C LEU A 49 3.20 -3.77 4.17
N SER A 50 4.28 -3.27 3.55
CA SER A 50 5.55 -3.99 3.54
C SER A 50 6.14 -4.16 4.94
N VAL A 51 5.93 -3.22 5.86
CA VAL A 51 6.34 -3.35 7.27
C VAL A 51 5.65 -4.53 7.96
N ILE A 52 4.39 -4.82 7.61
CA ILE A 52 3.66 -5.97 8.16
C ILE A 52 4.27 -7.27 7.66
N GLU A 53 4.65 -7.33 6.38
CA GLU A 53 5.35 -8.49 5.82
C GLU A 53 6.74 -8.67 6.43
N ASP A 54 7.50 -7.59 6.63
CA ASP A 54 8.79 -7.62 7.33
C ASP A 54 8.63 -8.19 8.74
N TYR A 55 7.57 -7.81 9.46
CA TYR A 55 7.26 -8.37 10.77
C TYR A 55 6.90 -9.86 10.69
N ALA A 56 6.06 -10.25 9.73
CA ALA A 56 5.63 -11.64 9.49
C ALA A 56 6.78 -12.58 9.08
N GLU A 57 7.88 -12.04 8.55
CA GLU A 57 9.08 -12.81 8.22
C GLU A 57 9.97 -13.11 9.44
N MET A 58 9.80 -12.39 10.56
CA MET A 58 10.66 -12.53 11.73
C MET A 58 10.72 -13.94 12.34
N PRO A 59 9.63 -14.73 12.44
CA PRO A 59 9.71 -16.11 12.88
C PRO A 59 10.69 -16.95 12.04
N TYR A 60 10.70 -16.76 10.72
CA TYR A 60 11.59 -17.46 9.79
C TYR A 60 13.05 -17.06 10.02
N ARG A 61 13.31 -15.75 10.21
CA ARG A 61 14.65 -15.23 10.52
C ARG A 61 15.16 -15.76 11.87
N ILE A 62 14.30 -15.82 12.88
CA ILE A 62 14.63 -16.42 14.18
C ILE A 62 14.91 -17.92 14.06
N ARG A 63 14.21 -18.66 13.19
CA ARG A 63 14.51 -20.07 12.92
C ARG A 63 15.86 -20.27 12.24
N ARG A 64 16.31 -19.30 11.45
CA ARG A 64 17.60 -19.29 10.74
C ARG A 64 18.72 -18.59 11.52
N ARG A 65 18.48 -18.26 12.79
CA ARG A 65 19.47 -17.56 13.64
C ARG A 65 20.74 -18.38 13.82
N THR A 66 21.85 -17.68 13.95
CA THR A 66 23.09 -18.25 14.48
C THR A 66 23.02 -18.30 16.02
N GLY A 67 23.80 -19.20 16.64
CA GLY A 67 23.84 -19.33 18.10
C GLY A 67 24.57 -18.19 18.83
N SER A 68 25.17 -17.25 18.10
CA SER A 68 26.01 -16.19 18.66
C SER A 68 25.20 -15.12 19.40
N VAL A 69 25.86 -14.41 20.31
CA VAL A 69 25.26 -13.26 21.02
C VAL A 69 24.91 -12.15 20.02
N ASP A 70 25.84 -11.83 19.12
CA ASP A 70 25.66 -10.80 18.09
C ASP A 70 24.47 -11.08 17.18
N GLY A 71 24.27 -12.34 16.77
CA GLY A 71 23.11 -12.74 15.95
C GLY A 71 21.78 -12.51 16.66
N ARG A 72 21.72 -12.76 17.98
CA ARG A 72 20.53 -12.47 18.78
C ARG A 72 20.28 -10.97 18.95
N GLN A 73 21.35 -10.20 19.13
CA GLN A 73 21.26 -8.74 19.22
C GLN A 73 20.75 -8.14 17.92
N GLN A 74 21.30 -8.55 16.77
CA GLN A 74 20.86 -8.11 15.44
C GLN A 74 19.37 -8.38 15.19
N LEU A 75 18.88 -9.58 15.52
CA LEU A 75 17.45 -9.91 15.40
C LEU A 75 16.59 -9.02 16.30
N THR A 76 17.05 -8.71 17.52
CA THR A 76 16.32 -7.86 18.46
C THR A 76 16.27 -6.40 17.99
N GLU A 77 17.38 -5.89 17.48
CA GLU A 77 17.45 -4.55 16.87
C GLU A 77 16.55 -4.47 15.63
N GLU A 78 16.50 -5.52 14.82
CA GLU A 78 15.64 -5.59 13.64
C GLU A 78 14.15 -5.54 14.01
N VAL A 79 13.71 -6.33 15.00
CA VAL A 79 12.34 -6.26 15.52
C VAL A 79 12.03 -4.84 16.02
N SER A 80 12.96 -4.22 16.74
CA SER A 80 12.78 -2.87 17.27
C SER A 80 12.64 -1.83 16.14
N ARG A 81 13.42 -1.97 15.07
CA ARG A 81 13.32 -1.14 13.87
C ARG A 81 11.97 -1.31 13.16
N ILE A 82 11.47 -2.54 13.07
CA ILE A 82 10.14 -2.83 12.51
C ILE A 82 9.04 -2.16 13.35
N TYR A 83 9.11 -2.22 14.69
CA TYR A 83 8.15 -1.52 15.54
C TYR A 83 8.16 -0.01 15.34
N SER A 84 9.35 0.59 15.20
CA SER A 84 9.47 2.02 14.89
C SER A 84 8.80 2.38 13.55
N ARG A 85 9.01 1.56 12.50
CA ARG A 85 8.36 1.74 11.20
C ARG A 85 6.84 1.55 11.27
N LEU A 86 6.35 0.58 12.04
CA LEU A 86 4.90 0.40 12.28
C LEU A 86 4.29 1.66 12.90
N ALA A 87 4.94 2.21 13.93
CA ALA A 87 4.49 3.43 14.59
C ALA A 87 4.51 4.64 13.65
N PHE A 88 5.57 4.78 12.85
CA PHE A 88 5.69 5.83 11.84
C PHE A 88 4.55 5.78 10.82
N HIS A 89 4.32 4.61 10.19
CA HIS A 89 3.26 4.48 9.19
C HIS A 89 1.87 4.60 9.81
N GLN A 90 1.65 4.13 11.04
CA GLN A 90 0.41 4.37 11.76
C GLN A 90 0.13 5.86 11.93
N ALA A 91 1.10 6.64 12.42
CA ALA A 91 0.97 8.08 12.60
C ALA A 91 0.74 8.83 11.28
N LEU A 92 1.47 8.45 10.23
CA LEU A 92 1.29 9.03 8.89
C LEU A 92 -0.14 8.77 8.37
N LEU A 93 -0.64 7.55 8.52
CA LEU A 93 -2.00 7.19 8.11
C LEU A 93 -3.06 7.91 8.96
N ASP A 94 -2.83 8.09 10.26
CA ASP A 94 -3.74 8.85 11.13
C ASP A 94 -3.89 10.30 10.65
N ILE A 95 -2.81 10.91 10.10
CA ILE A 95 -2.83 12.26 9.53
C ILE A 95 -3.51 12.28 8.15
N GLU A 96 -3.16 11.35 7.26
CA GLU A 96 -3.55 11.45 5.85
C GLU A 96 -4.86 10.73 5.47
N ALA A 97 -5.21 9.66 6.20
CA ALA A 97 -6.31 8.76 5.87
C ALA A 97 -6.85 8.01 7.11
N PRO A 98 -7.59 8.68 8.03
CA PRO A 98 -8.02 8.08 9.30
C PRO A 98 -8.77 6.74 9.18
N ALA A 99 -9.59 6.57 8.13
CA ALA A 99 -10.28 5.31 7.88
C ALA A 99 -9.31 4.16 7.56
N VAL A 100 -8.27 4.43 6.76
CA VAL A 100 -7.20 3.46 6.48
C VAL A 100 -6.37 3.21 7.72
N ALA A 101 -6.12 4.24 8.52
CA ALA A 101 -5.35 4.15 9.75
C ALA A 101 -6.00 3.19 10.77
N ALA A 102 -7.33 3.21 10.90
CA ALA A 102 -8.06 2.27 11.75
C ALA A 102 -7.91 0.81 11.26
N ALA A 103 -8.04 0.58 9.94
CA ALA A 103 -7.88 -0.74 9.36
C ALA A 103 -6.43 -1.26 9.46
N TYR A 104 -5.44 -0.37 9.27
CA TYR A 104 -4.03 -0.69 9.43
C TYR A 104 -3.68 -1.01 10.88
N ARG A 105 -4.22 -0.27 11.84
CA ARG A 105 -4.05 -0.53 13.27
C ARG A 105 -4.56 -1.92 13.66
N HIS A 106 -5.73 -2.29 13.15
CA HIS A 106 -6.28 -3.63 13.36
C HIS A 106 -5.36 -4.70 12.76
N LEU A 107 -4.91 -4.54 11.51
CA LEU A 107 -3.92 -5.44 10.89
C LEU A 107 -2.64 -5.56 11.72
N ALA A 108 -2.06 -4.44 12.16
CA ALA A 108 -0.84 -4.45 12.97
C ALA A 108 -1.04 -5.17 14.30
N ASN A 109 -2.22 -5.07 14.92
CA ASN A 109 -2.53 -5.77 16.16
C ASN A 109 -2.72 -7.28 15.94
N GLU A 110 -3.41 -7.69 14.88
CA GLU A 110 -3.53 -9.10 14.50
C GLU A 110 -2.15 -9.70 14.21
N ALA A 111 -1.30 -8.98 13.48
CA ALA A 111 0.08 -9.39 13.22
C ALA A 111 0.89 -9.54 14.51
N LYS A 112 0.87 -8.55 15.40
CA LYS A 112 1.55 -8.64 16.71
C LYS A 112 1.08 -9.83 17.55
N SER A 113 -0.20 -10.17 17.50
CA SER A 113 -0.74 -11.32 18.21
C SER A 113 -0.29 -12.64 17.58
N GLU A 114 -0.59 -12.87 16.29
CA GLU A 114 -0.32 -14.14 15.61
C GLU A 114 1.18 -14.38 15.40
N VAL A 115 1.89 -13.41 14.82
CA VAL A 115 3.32 -13.53 14.53
C VAL A 115 4.15 -13.45 15.80
N GLY A 116 3.74 -12.67 16.80
CA GLY A 116 4.44 -12.59 18.09
C GLY A 116 4.51 -13.94 18.81
N GLU A 117 3.41 -14.71 18.78
CA GLU A 117 3.39 -16.09 19.30
C GLU A 117 4.32 -17.02 18.51
N GLN A 118 4.35 -16.88 17.19
CA GLN A 118 5.24 -17.66 16.32
C GLN A 118 6.71 -17.34 16.54
N MET A 119 7.06 -16.06 16.73
CA MET A 119 8.41 -15.63 17.09
C MET A 119 8.84 -16.26 18.42
N LYS A 120 7.96 -16.24 19.44
CA LYS A 120 8.22 -16.89 20.73
C LYS A 120 8.46 -18.40 20.55
N ALA A 121 7.62 -19.09 19.79
CA ALA A 121 7.80 -20.50 19.49
C ALA A 121 9.10 -20.77 18.73
N ALA A 122 9.49 -19.91 17.79
CA ALA A 122 10.72 -20.02 17.02
C ALA A 122 11.98 -19.92 17.89
N TRP A 123 11.97 -19.05 18.91
CA TRP A 123 13.06 -18.93 19.88
C TRP A 123 13.26 -20.19 20.73
N GLN A 124 12.16 -20.91 21.04
CA GLN A 124 12.20 -22.14 21.84
C GLN A 124 12.70 -23.35 21.05
N LYS A 125 12.73 -23.28 19.71
CA LYS A 125 13.26 -24.38 18.89
C LYS A 125 14.79 -24.43 18.93
N PRO A 126 15.40 -25.62 18.85
CA PRO A 126 16.85 -25.77 18.75
C PRO A 126 17.45 -24.99 17.57
N LEU A 127 18.72 -24.64 17.73
CA LEU A 127 19.52 -24.09 16.64
C LEU A 127 19.62 -25.12 15.52
N ARG A 128 19.66 -24.63 14.28
CA ARG A 128 19.89 -25.46 13.11
C ARG A 128 21.39 -25.51 12.85
N THR A 129 21.90 -26.71 12.59
CA THR A 129 23.34 -26.96 12.43
C THR A 129 23.73 -27.46 11.04
N SER A 130 22.75 -27.72 10.17
CA SER A 130 22.98 -28.18 8.81
C SER A 130 22.13 -27.41 7.78
N ASP A 131 22.61 -27.36 6.54
CA ASP A 131 21.88 -26.71 5.44
C ASP A 131 20.57 -27.41 5.10
N ALA A 132 20.53 -28.75 5.24
CA ALA A 132 19.31 -29.53 5.04
C ALA A 132 18.19 -29.09 6.00
N GLU A 133 18.55 -28.74 7.24
CA GLU A 133 17.59 -28.21 8.21
C GLU A 133 17.11 -26.81 7.86
N MET A 134 17.77 -26.05 6.97
CA MET A 134 17.38 -24.66 6.69
C MET A 134 16.05 -24.54 5.95
N ASN A 135 15.67 -25.58 5.22
CA ASN A 135 14.36 -25.69 4.60
C ASN A 135 13.28 -25.83 5.68
N LEU A 136 12.25 -24.99 5.60
CA LEU A 136 11.08 -25.07 6.48
C LEU A 136 9.98 -25.80 5.71
N GLU A 137 9.72 -27.04 6.09
CA GLU A 137 8.71 -27.89 5.42
C GLU A 137 7.28 -27.36 5.63
N LYS A 138 7.04 -26.69 6.76
CA LYS A 138 5.73 -26.12 7.10
C LYS A 138 5.84 -24.61 7.27
N HIS A 139 4.98 -23.90 6.54
CA HIS A 139 4.80 -22.46 6.68
C HIS A 139 4.07 -22.16 7.99
N TYR A 140 4.40 -21.02 8.61
CA TYR A 140 3.62 -20.50 9.72
C TYR A 140 2.21 -20.14 9.23
N ASP A 141 1.21 -20.40 10.08
CA ASP A 141 -0.16 -19.96 9.80
C ASP A 141 -0.21 -18.43 9.75
N ARG A 142 -0.98 -17.90 8.81
CA ARG A 142 -1.15 -16.46 8.60
C ARG A 142 -2.61 -16.08 8.43
N SER A 143 -3.54 -16.99 8.74
CA SER A 143 -4.95 -16.83 8.44
C SER A 143 -5.56 -15.55 9.05
N ARG A 144 -5.17 -15.17 10.28
CA ARG A 144 -5.67 -13.94 10.92
C ARG A 144 -5.05 -12.70 10.28
N VAL A 145 -3.73 -12.70 10.08
CA VAL A 145 -3.03 -11.60 9.42
C VAL A 145 -3.55 -11.37 8.01
N ASP A 146 -3.72 -12.43 7.22
CA ASP A 146 -4.16 -12.34 5.83
C ASP A 146 -5.61 -11.85 5.74
N THR A 147 -6.50 -12.32 6.63
CA THR A 147 -7.87 -11.81 6.73
C THR A 147 -7.90 -10.32 7.08
N ALA A 148 -7.08 -9.88 8.03
CA ALA A 148 -7.00 -8.46 8.40
C ALA A 148 -6.35 -7.62 7.29
N ARG A 149 -5.39 -8.19 6.56
CA ARG A 149 -4.70 -7.56 5.42
C ARG A 149 -5.69 -7.30 4.29
N ASP A 150 -6.54 -8.26 3.96
CA ASP A 150 -7.56 -8.09 2.93
C ASP A 150 -8.54 -6.95 3.27
N ARG A 151 -8.97 -6.85 4.53
CA ARG A 151 -9.81 -5.73 5.00
C ARG A 151 -9.08 -4.39 4.90
N CYS A 152 -7.80 -4.34 5.27
CA CYS A 152 -6.97 -3.15 5.15
C CYS A 152 -6.81 -2.72 3.69
N VAL A 153 -6.48 -3.67 2.80
CA VAL A 153 -6.35 -3.44 1.35
C VAL A 153 -7.66 -2.96 0.72
N LEU A 154 -8.80 -3.53 1.12
CA LEU A 154 -10.12 -3.04 0.67
C LEU A 154 -10.35 -1.58 1.06
N THR A 155 -9.99 -1.21 2.29
CA THR A 155 -10.09 0.17 2.79
C THR A 155 -9.14 1.11 2.05
N MET A 156 -7.89 0.69 1.82
CA MET A 156 -6.91 1.43 1.01
C MET A 156 -7.41 1.64 -0.43
N ARG A 157 -7.97 0.61 -1.07
CA ARG A 157 -8.56 0.70 -2.42
C ARG A 157 -9.72 1.68 -2.47
N ALA A 158 -10.58 1.68 -1.46
CA ALA A 158 -11.67 2.64 -1.34
C ALA A 158 -11.12 4.08 -1.19
N ALA A 159 -10.10 4.28 -0.35
CA ALA A 159 -9.47 5.57 -0.10
C ALA A 159 -8.71 6.14 -1.32
N LEU A 160 -8.15 5.28 -2.18
CA LEU A 160 -7.54 5.71 -3.45
C LEU A 160 -8.57 6.12 -4.50
N GLY A 161 -9.87 5.92 -4.21
CA GLY A 161 -10.95 5.96 -5.18
C GLY A 161 -10.80 4.78 -6.13
N ARG A 162 -11.80 3.90 -6.18
CA ARG A 162 -11.97 3.05 -7.36
C ARG A 162 -11.93 4.00 -8.56
N GLY A 163 -10.94 3.85 -9.44
CA GLY A 163 -11.18 4.18 -10.83
C GLY A 163 -12.45 3.42 -11.18
N ALA A 164 -13.49 4.12 -11.60
CA ALA A 164 -14.59 3.49 -12.29
C ALA A 164 -14.02 2.92 -13.58
N PHE A 165 -13.36 1.77 -13.51
CA PHE A 165 -13.31 0.88 -14.65
C PHE A 165 -14.74 0.36 -14.78
N PRO A 166 -15.47 0.69 -15.85
CA PRO A 166 -16.73 0.02 -16.11
C PRO A 166 -16.43 -1.47 -16.15
N ALA A 167 -17.17 -2.26 -15.37
CA ALA A 167 -17.16 -3.71 -15.52
C ALA A 167 -17.40 -4.01 -17.01
N PRO A 168 -16.65 -4.94 -17.64
CA PRO A 168 -16.95 -5.33 -19.01
C PRO A 168 -18.40 -5.78 -19.04
N ALA A 169 -19.18 -5.14 -19.91
CA ALA A 169 -20.58 -5.47 -20.10
C ALA A 169 -20.67 -6.98 -20.33
N ARG A 170 -21.35 -7.68 -19.41
CA ARG A 170 -21.63 -9.10 -19.52
C ARG A 170 -22.44 -9.25 -20.80
N GLN A 171 -21.79 -9.71 -21.86
CA GLN A 171 -22.44 -9.95 -23.15
C GLN A 171 -23.48 -11.04 -22.88
N ILE A 172 -24.75 -10.64 -22.80
CA ILE A 172 -25.87 -11.55 -22.70
C ILE A 172 -25.84 -12.35 -24.00
N ARG A 173 -25.32 -13.57 -23.91
CA ARG A 173 -25.39 -14.57 -24.96
C ARG A 173 -26.87 -14.94 -25.09
N ARG A 174 -27.60 -14.23 -25.96
CA ARG A 174 -28.90 -14.68 -26.45
C ARG A 174 -28.64 -15.98 -27.19
N GLY A 175 -29.18 -17.07 -26.64
CA GLY A 175 -29.30 -18.33 -27.36
C GLY A 175 -30.14 -18.12 -28.61
N GLY A 176 -29.63 -18.65 -29.71
CA GLY A 176 -30.31 -18.96 -30.94
C GLY A 176 -29.71 -20.27 -31.42
#